data_AF-A0A959PK60-F1
#
_entry.id   AF-A0A959PK60-F1
#
_cell.length_a   1.000
_cell.length_b   1.000
_cell.length_c   1.000
_cell.angle_alpha   90.00
_cell.angle_beta   90.00
_cell.angle_gamma   90.00
#
_symmetry.space_group_name_H-M   'P 1'
#
loop_
_entity.id
_entity.type
_entity.pdbx_description
1 polymer ?
#
loop_
_entity_poly.entity_id
_entity_poly.type
_entity_poly.pdbx_seq_one_letter_code
_entity_poly.pdbx_strand_id
1 'polypeptide(L)'
;MQITAKDTADFYNSLFFDEAGNLVEPEVSILIEHEGQQLIIPKAKVSAKMEFHKLILDFHRQLEKDGPLELSQAPESKPMESALIDFKRIEYRNNIYFVEQIGKEEFRVLNEERTKEISLKSPTAKGILRRFRDGNN
;
A
#
# COMPACT_ATOMS: atom_id res chain seq x y z
N MET A 1 5.60 -14.52 0.26
CA MET A 1 5.42 -14.99 1.64
C MET A 1 3.92 -15.10 1.89
N GLN A 2 3.42 -16.25 2.33
CA GLN A 2 2.00 -16.44 2.55
C GLN A 2 1.70 -16.01 3.99
N ILE A 3 0.86 -14.98 4.16
CA ILE A 3 0.43 -14.52 5.48
C ILE A 3 -0.33 -15.67 6.14
N THR A 4 0.14 -16.13 7.28
CA THR A 4 -0.53 -17.19 8.03
C THR A 4 -1.68 -16.62 8.87
N ALA A 5 -2.59 -17.50 9.30
CA ALA A 5 -3.64 -17.11 10.25
C ALA A 5 -3.04 -16.54 11.55
N LYS A 6 -1.86 -17.03 11.95
CA LYS A 6 -1.12 -16.53 13.10
C LYS A 6 -0.60 -15.11 12.84
N ASP A 7 0.02 -14.85 11.70
CA ASP A 7 0.52 -13.51 11.35
C ASP A 7 -0.61 -12.47 11.30
N THR A 8 -1.79 -12.90 10.84
CA THR A 8 -3.00 -12.05 10.83
C THR A 8 -3.50 -11.77 12.24
N ALA A 9 -3.52 -12.79 13.11
CA ALA A 9 -3.93 -12.65 14.50
C ALA A 9 -2.95 -11.79 15.31
N ASP A 10 -1.65 -11.97 15.11
CA ASP A 10 -0.59 -11.20 15.79
C ASP A 10 -0.65 -9.72 15.37
N PHE A 11 -0.84 -9.46 14.07
CA PHE A 11 -1.09 -8.11 13.57
C PHE A 11 -2.35 -7.48 14.17
N TYR A 12 -3.48 -8.20 14.14
CA TYR A 12 -4.74 -7.72 14.74
C TYR A 12 -4.58 -7.43 16.24
N ASN A 13 -3.97 -8.35 16.99
CA ASN A 13 -3.78 -8.19 18.43
C ASN A 13 -2.87 -7.00 18.76
N SER A 14 -1.83 -6.75 17.96
CA SER A 14 -0.93 -5.59 18.15
C SER A 14 -1.63 -4.23 18.00
N LEU A 15 -2.78 -4.19 17.32
CA LEU A 15 -3.55 -2.95 17.14
C LEU A 15 -4.46 -2.67 18.35
N PHE A 16 -4.99 -3.71 18.98
CA PHE A 16 -6.05 -3.59 19.98
C PHE A 16 -5.64 -3.96 21.40
N PHE A 17 -4.44 -4.51 21.61
CA PHE A 17 -3.94 -4.89 22.92
C PHE A 17 -2.52 -4.35 23.14
N ASP A 18 -2.28 -3.77 24.32
CA ASP A 18 -0.94 -3.37 24.74
C ASP A 18 -0.08 -4.59 25.14
N GLU A 19 1.20 -4.37 25.46
CA GLU A 19 2.13 -5.43 25.88
C GLU A 19 1.69 -6.16 27.17
N ALA A 20 0.83 -5.53 27.98
CA ALA A 20 0.26 -6.11 29.18
C ALA A 20 -1.07 -6.85 28.92
N GLY A 21 -1.55 -6.88 27.67
CA GLY A 21 -2.80 -7.51 27.26
C GLY A 21 -4.05 -6.70 27.56
N ASN A 22 -3.92 -5.41 27.91
CA ASN A 22 -5.07 -4.53 28.10
C ASN A 22 -5.60 -4.06 26.75
N LEU A 23 -6.93 -3.97 26.63
CA LEU A 23 -7.57 -3.42 25.46
C LEU A 23 -7.22 -1.94 25.30
N VAL A 24 -6.69 -1.57 24.14
CA VAL A 24 -6.47 -0.19 23.71
C VAL A 24 -7.41 0.16 22.57
N GLU A 25 -7.86 1.42 22.54
CA GLU A 25 -8.64 1.97 21.42
C GLU A 25 -7.68 2.74 20.50
N PRO A 26 -7.08 2.09 19.49
CA PRO A 26 -6.19 2.78 18.57
C PRO A 26 -6.96 3.86 17.80
N GLU A 27 -6.28 4.99 17.58
CA GLU A 27 -6.67 5.93 16.53
C GLU A 27 -6.07 5.44 15.22
N VAL A 28 -6.92 5.04 14.27
CA VAL A 28 -6.48 4.67 12.93
C VAL A 28 -6.99 5.69 11.92
N SER A 29 -6.26 5.84 10.82
CA SER A 29 -6.77 6.53 9.65
C SER A 29 -7.21 5.50 8.62
N ILE A 30 -8.39 5.68 8.03
CA ILE A 30 -8.84 4.83 6.93
C ILE A 30 -8.57 5.57 5.62
N LEU A 31 -7.84 4.91 4.73
CA LEU A 31 -7.64 5.38 3.36
C LEU A 31 -8.63 4.66 2.45
N ILE A 32 -9.45 5.42 1.73
CA ILE A 32 -10.30 4.93 0.64
C ILE A 32 -9.67 5.42 -0.67
N GLU A 33 -9.33 4.50 -1.56
CA GLU A 33 -8.75 4.79 -2.86
C GLU A 33 -9.70 4.36 -3.98
N HIS A 34 -10.00 5.29 -4.90
CA HIS A 34 -10.83 5.02 -6.08
C HIS A 34 -10.35 5.87 -7.26
N GLU A 35 -10.01 5.25 -8.39
CA GLU A 35 -9.58 5.94 -9.61
C GLU A 35 -8.44 6.96 -9.38
N GLY A 36 -7.51 6.64 -8.47
CA GLY A 36 -6.40 7.52 -8.10
C GLY A 36 -6.78 8.69 -7.19
N GLN A 37 -8.03 8.79 -6.77
CA GLN A 37 -8.45 9.69 -5.70
C GLN A 37 -8.31 8.99 -4.36
N GLN A 38 -7.81 9.74 -3.38
CA GLN A 38 -7.64 9.26 -2.02
C GLN A 38 -8.51 10.09 -1.07
N LEU A 39 -9.35 9.42 -0.30
CA LEU A 39 -10.09 9.98 0.81
C LEU A 39 -9.52 9.40 2.09
N ILE A 40 -9.00 10.28 2.96
CA ILE A 40 -8.51 9.90 4.28
C ILE A 40 -9.59 10.25 5.30
N ILE A 41 -10.04 9.24 6.04
CA ILE A 41 -10.83 9.40 7.27
C ILE A 41 -9.81 9.55 8.40
N PRO A 42 -9.56 10.77 8.93
CA PRO A 42 -8.54 10.97 9.93
C PRO A 42 -8.96 10.42 11.29
N LYS A 43 -8.03 9.73 11.98
CA LYS A 43 -8.07 9.46 13.43
C LYS A 43 -9.41 8.91 13.95
N ALA A 44 -9.95 7.91 13.28
CA ALA A 44 -11.08 7.18 13.79
C ALA A 44 -10.63 6.32 14.98
N LYS A 45 -11.25 6.53 16.15
CA LYS A 45 -11.08 5.63 17.28
C LYS A 45 -11.78 4.33 16.96
N VAL A 46 -11.01 3.25 16.94
CA VAL A 46 -11.53 1.91 16.66
C VAL A 46 -11.40 1.09 17.92
N SER A 47 -12.44 0.31 18.22
CA SER A 47 -12.36 -0.73 19.24
C SER A 47 -12.54 -2.09 18.57
N ALA A 48 -12.07 -3.15 19.24
CA ALA A 48 -12.24 -4.53 18.75
C ALA A 48 -13.72 -4.94 18.54
N LYS A 49 -14.67 -4.18 19.10
CA LYS A 49 -16.12 -4.41 18.97
C LYS A 49 -16.79 -3.51 17.94
N MET A 50 -16.06 -2.56 17.35
CA MET A 50 -16.61 -1.62 16.39
C MET A 50 -16.72 -2.27 15.01
N GLU A 51 -17.88 -2.12 14.37
CA GLU A 51 -18.08 -2.61 13.02
C GLU A 51 -17.62 -1.55 12.01
N PHE A 52 -16.74 -1.95 11.08
CA PHE A 52 -16.10 -1.03 10.11
C PHE A 52 -17.11 -0.19 9.31
N HIS A 53 -18.25 -0.76 8.94
CA HIS A 53 -19.30 -0.06 8.20
C HIS A 53 -19.94 1.10 9.00
N LYS A 54 -20.00 0.99 10.33
CA LYS A 54 -20.54 2.06 11.20
C LYS A 54 -19.61 3.26 11.21
N LEU A 55 -18.30 3.01 11.21
CA LEU A 55 -17.28 4.05 11.18
C LEU A 55 -17.35 4.86 9.87
N ILE A 56 -17.50 4.20 8.72
CA ILE A 56 -17.71 4.87 7.43
C ILE A 56 -19.01 5.69 7.44
N LEU A 57 -20.10 5.12 7.97
CA LEU A 57 -21.40 5.79 8.05
C LEU A 57 -21.35 7.05 8.93
N ASP A 58 -20.69 6.97 10.08
CA ASP A 58 -20.56 8.11 11.00
C ASP A 58 -19.67 9.21 10.40
N PHE A 59 -18.61 8.85 9.68
CA PHE A 59 -17.83 9.81 8.92
C PHE A 59 -18.65 10.46 7.80
N HIS A 60 -19.44 9.68 7.06
CA HIS A 60 -20.33 10.21 6.03
C HIS A 60 -21.33 11.22 6.59
N ARG A 61 -21.97 10.91 7.72
CA ARG A 61 -22.87 11.83 8.43
C ARG A 61 -22.17 13.11 8.89
N GLN A 62 -20.90 13.01 9.30
CA GLN A 62 -20.10 14.18 9.65
C GLN A 62 -19.88 15.08 8.43
N LEU A 63 -19.54 14.51 7.27
CA LEU A 63 -19.40 15.25 6.01
C LEU A 63 -20.71 15.93 5.60
N GLU A 64 -21.85 15.27 5.78
CA GLU A 64 -23.17 15.86 5.51
C GLU A 64 -23.48 17.06 6.41
N LYS A 65 -23.00 17.02 7.67
CA LYS A 65 -23.24 18.07 8.67
C LYS A 65 -22.33 19.29 8.50
N ASP A 66 -21.06 19.07 8.17
CA ASP A 66 -20.05 20.12 8.07
C ASP A 66 -20.12 20.87 6.71
N GLY A 67 -21.05 20.48 5.82
CA GLY A 67 -21.15 20.97 4.45
C GLY A 67 -20.08 20.33 3.56
N PRO A 68 -20.14 20.53 2.23
CA PRO A 68 -19.06 20.05 1.37
C PRO A 68 -17.76 20.64 1.89
N LEU A 69 -16.82 19.78 2.30
CA LEU A 69 -15.44 20.23 2.44
C LEU A 69 -15.08 20.85 1.10
N GLU A 70 -14.88 22.17 1.09
CA GLU A 70 -14.07 22.76 0.04
C GLU A 70 -12.74 22.04 0.16
N LEU A 71 -12.55 21.02 -0.69
CA LEU A 71 -11.26 20.44 -1.00
C LEU A 71 -10.45 21.64 -1.48
N SER A 72 -9.74 22.27 -0.54
CA SER A 72 -8.75 23.30 -0.81
C SER A 72 -7.99 22.80 -2.01
N GLN A 73 -8.21 23.52 -3.12
CA GLN A 73 -7.71 23.31 -4.47
C GLN A 73 -6.91 22.02 -4.61
N ALA A 74 -7.43 21.09 -5.42
CA ALA A 74 -6.67 19.98 -5.99
C ALA A 74 -5.20 20.40 -6.02
N PRO A 75 -4.30 19.78 -5.20
CA PRO A 75 -2.89 20.09 -5.32
C PRO A 75 -2.64 19.96 -6.81
N GLU A 76 -2.10 21.03 -7.41
CA GLU A 76 -1.85 21.12 -8.85
C GLU A 76 -1.66 19.70 -9.36
N SER A 77 -2.46 19.29 -10.34
CA SER A 77 -2.28 18.03 -11.03
C SER A 77 -0.90 18.02 -11.66
N LYS A 78 0.13 17.88 -10.82
CA LYS A 78 1.33 17.16 -11.12
C LYS A 78 0.77 15.81 -11.53
N PRO A 79 1.02 15.38 -12.77
CA PRO A 79 0.69 14.02 -13.12
C PRO A 79 1.27 13.16 -12.00
N MET A 80 0.40 12.39 -11.36
CA MET A 80 0.81 11.40 -10.37
C MET A 80 1.61 10.35 -11.16
N GLU A 81 2.88 10.64 -11.46
CA GLU A 81 3.90 9.64 -11.70
C GLU A 81 3.95 8.87 -10.39
N SER A 82 3.21 7.76 -10.25
CA SER A 82 3.69 6.47 -10.68
C SER A 82 2.61 5.46 -10.29
N ALA A 83 1.61 5.22 -11.14
CA ALA A 83 0.81 4.00 -10.96
C ALA A 83 1.72 2.81 -11.30
N LEU A 84 1.87 1.87 -10.37
CA LEU A 84 2.54 0.60 -10.64
C LEU A 84 1.78 -0.10 -11.77
N ILE A 85 2.38 -0.18 -12.96
CA ILE A 85 1.76 -0.76 -14.16
C ILE A 85 1.86 -2.28 -14.14
N ASP A 86 2.98 -2.84 -13.66
CA ASP A 86 3.21 -4.28 -13.68
C ASP A 86 4.19 -4.70 -12.58
N PHE A 87 4.06 -5.93 -12.09
CA PHE A 87 4.86 -6.52 -11.02
C PHE A 87 5.15 -7.99 -11.31
N LYS A 88 6.43 -8.36 -11.40
CA LYS A 88 6.82 -9.74 -11.73
C LYS A 88 8.00 -10.22 -10.90
N ARG A 89 7.90 -11.48 -10.48
CA ARG A 89 9.00 -12.24 -9.88
C ARG A 89 9.87 -12.84 -10.99
N ILE A 90 11.17 -12.56 -10.97
CA ILE A 90 12.13 -13.07 -11.95
C ILE A 90 13.25 -13.81 -11.23
N GLU A 91 13.46 -15.05 -11.63
CA GLU A 91 14.65 -15.81 -11.25
C GLU A 91 15.79 -15.48 -12.22
N TYR A 92 16.95 -15.09 -11.68
CA TYR A 92 18.14 -14.75 -12.45
C TYR A 92 19.40 -15.16 -11.69
N ARG A 93 20.25 -15.99 -12.32
CA ARG A 93 21.50 -16.50 -11.73
C ARG A 93 21.29 -17.07 -10.30
N ASN A 94 20.32 -17.98 -10.16
CA ASN A 94 19.96 -18.66 -8.91
C ASN A 94 19.51 -17.73 -7.77
N ASN A 95 19.12 -16.49 -8.09
CA ASN A 95 18.54 -15.55 -7.14
C ASN A 95 17.17 -15.09 -7.64
N ILE A 96 16.31 -14.71 -6.70
CA ILE A 96 14.98 -14.19 -6.98
C ILE A 96 15.00 -12.67 -6.86
N TYR A 97 14.39 -12.02 -7.84
CA TYR A 97 14.24 -10.58 -7.89
C TYR A 97 12.80 -10.21 -8.19
N PHE A 98 12.39 -9.04 -7.73
CA PHE A 98 11.11 -8.44 -8.09
C PHE A 98 11.35 -7.26 -9.02
N VAL A 99 10.57 -7.20 -10.09
CA VAL A 99 10.56 -6.05 -10.99
C VAL A 99 9.23 -5.35 -10.86
N GLU A 100 9.28 -4.06 -10.56
CA GLU A 100 8.15 -3.16 -10.51
C GLU A 100 8.26 -2.23 -11.72
N GLN A 101 7.26 -2.23 -12.60
CA GLN A 101 7.14 -1.24 -13.66
C GLN A 101 6.28 -0.10 -13.15
N ILE A 102 6.83 1.10 -13.20
CA ILE A 102 6.23 2.34 -12.75
C ILE A 102 6.01 3.22 -13.98
N GLY A 103 4.76 3.57 -14.27
CA GLY A 103 4.48 4.22 -15.55
C GLY A 103 4.98 3.39 -16.75
N LYS A 104 5.10 4.01 -17.93
CA LYS A 104 5.49 3.29 -19.16
C LYS A 104 6.98 2.99 -19.27
N GLU A 105 7.84 3.74 -18.57
CA GLU A 105 9.29 3.71 -18.81
C GLU A 105 10.16 3.56 -17.55
N GLU A 106 9.58 3.62 -16.35
CA GLU A 106 10.33 3.48 -15.12
C GLU A 106 10.26 2.04 -14.60
N PHE A 107 11.39 1.53 -14.13
CA PHE A 107 11.49 0.17 -13.61
C PHE A 107 12.30 0.17 -12.32
N ARG A 108 11.88 -0.61 -11.33
CA ARG A 108 12.65 -0.90 -10.12
C ARG A 108 12.95 -2.38 -10.07
N VAL A 109 14.17 -2.72 -9.69
CA VAL A 109 14.58 -4.12 -9.48
C VAL A 109 14.94 -4.29 -8.01
N LEU A 110 14.17 -5.11 -7.31
CA LEU A 110 14.34 -5.37 -5.89
C LEU A 110 14.89 -6.78 -5.66
N ASN A 111 15.62 -6.97 -4.56
CA ASN A 111 16.01 -8.28 -4.06
C ASN A 111 14.79 -9.12 -3.59
N GLU A 112 15.02 -10.39 -3.26
CA GLU A 112 13.98 -11.33 -2.81
C GLU A 112 13.18 -10.83 -1.59
N GLU A 113 13.83 -10.14 -0.66
CA GLU A 113 13.17 -9.60 0.54
C GLU A 113 12.43 -8.28 0.27
N ARG A 114 12.56 -7.70 -0.94
CA ARG A 114 12.03 -6.38 -1.33
C ARG A 114 12.51 -5.21 -0.46
N THR A 115 13.61 -5.42 0.26
CA THR A 115 14.22 -4.44 1.17
C THR A 115 15.24 -3.55 0.47
N LYS A 116 15.76 -4.00 -0.68
CA LYS A 116 16.86 -3.31 -1.36
C LYS A 116 16.65 -3.23 -2.86
N GLU A 117 16.75 -2.01 -3.38
CA GLU A 117 16.79 -1.75 -4.81
C GLU A 117 18.19 -1.95 -5.39
N ILE A 118 18.22 -2.63 -6.53
CA ILE A 118 19.42 -2.91 -7.31
C ILE A 118 19.52 -1.83 -8.37
N SER A 119 20.68 -1.16 -8.41
CA SER A 119 20.95 -0.14 -9.42
C SER A 119 20.71 -0.66 -10.84
N LEU A 120 19.87 0.05 -11.60
CA LEU A 120 19.56 -0.25 -13.00
C LEU A 120 20.79 -0.23 -13.92
N LYS A 121 21.87 0.45 -13.52
CA LYS A 121 23.14 0.47 -14.24
C LYS A 121 23.91 -0.86 -14.09
N SER A 122 23.56 -1.69 -13.10
CA SER A 122 24.25 -2.95 -12.83
C SER A 122 24.00 -4.00 -13.93
N PRO A 123 24.96 -4.88 -14.22
CA PRO A 123 24.77 -6.00 -15.14
C PRO A 123 23.61 -6.91 -14.73
N THR A 124 23.38 -7.06 -13.42
CA THR A 124 22.30 -7.85 -12.84
C THR A 124 20.93 -7.28 -13.17
N ALA A 125 20.70 -5.99 -12.90
CA ALA A 125 19.43 -5.34 -13.21
C ALA A 125 19.12 -5.35 -14.71
N LYS A 126 20.12 -5.12 -15.57
CA LYS A 126 19.96 -5.21 -17.03
C LYS A 126 19.51 -6.60 -17.50
N GLY A 127 20.11 -7.66 -16.95
CA GLY A 127 19.73 -9.04 -17.26
C GLY A 127 18.31 -9.38 -16.80
N ILE A 128 17.92 -8.89 -15.62
CA ILE A 128 16.57 -9.08 -15.06
C ILE A 128 15.51 -8.33 -15.90
N LEU A 129 15.75 -7.07 -16.24
CA LEU A 129 14.83 -6.28 -17.06
C LEU A 129 14.65 -6.83 -18.48
N ARG A 130 15.70 -7.42 -19.06
CA ARG A 130 15.58 -8.11 -20.34
C ARG A 130 14.61 -9.30 -20.23
N ARG A 131 14.75 -10.15 -19.20
CA ARG A 131 13.81 -11.25 -18.95
C ARG A 131 12.39 -10.78 -18.65
N PHE A 132 12.26 -9.65 -17.97
CA PHE A 132 10.96 -9.03 -17.69
C PHE A 132 10.22 -8.70 -18.99
N ARG A 133 10.91 -8.04 -19.93
CA ARG A 133 10.37 -7.63 -21.23
C ARG A 133 10.14 -8.82 -22.17
N ASP A 134 11.06 -9.79 -22.19
CA ASP A 134 10.97 -10.97 -23.05
C ASP A 134 9.80 -11.90 -22.65
N GLY A 135 9.34 -11.86 -21.39
CA GLY A 135 8.21 -12.65 -20.91
C GLY A 135 6.85 -11.94 -20.93
N ASN A 136 6.77 -10.72 -21.50
CA ASN A 136 5.52 -9.95 -21.70
C ASN A 136 5.17 -9.77 -23.19
N ASN A 137 5.90 -10.45 -24.10
CA ASN A 137 5.50 -10.71 -25.49
C ASN A 137 4.99 -12.17 -25.60
#